data_AF-A0A534ED97-F1
#
_entry.id   AF-A0A534ED97-F1
#
_cell.length_a   1.000
_cell.length_b   1.000
_cell.length_c   1.000
_cell.angle_alpha   90.00
_cell.angle_beta   90.00
_cell.angle_gamma   90.00
#
_symmetry.space_group_name_H-M   'P 1'
#
loop_
_entity.id
_entity.type
_entity.pdbx_description
1 polymer ?
#
loop_
_entity_poly.entity_id
_entity_poly.type
_entity_poly.pdbx_seq_one_letter_code
_entity_poly.pdbx_strand_id
1 'polypeptide(L)'
;MTPKPRKAPAFVTPMAALPVKKLPEGDEWLYELKWDGYRAMLIKDDEDVQIRSRNDKDLSAMYPGIAAAGRRQKINQILLDGEIVALGEDGRP
;
A
#
# COMPACT_ATOMS: atom_id res chain seq x y z
N MET A 1 -30.45 16.75 -2.02
CA MET A 1 -29.21 16.85 -2.84
C MET A 1 -28.64 15.46 -2.98
N THR A 2 -28.59 14.92 -4.20
CA THR A 2 -27.89 13.66 -4.48
C THR A 2 -26.39 13.89 -4.32
N PRO A 3 -25.66 13.04 -3.56
CA PRO A 3 -24.21 13.14 -3.49
C PRO A 3 -23.59 13.04 -4.88
N LYS A 4 -22.65 13.93 -5.21
CA LYS A 4 -21.86 13.81 -6.43
C LYS A 4 -21.08 12.49 -6.37
N PRO A 5 -21.07 11.66 -7.43
CA PRO A 5 -20.33 10.40 -7.42
C PRO A 5 -18.85 10.68 -7.13
N ARG A 6 -18.28 10.00 -6.13
CA ARG A 6 -16.84 10.03 -5.88
C ARG A 6 -16.13 9.25 -6.97
N LYS A 7 -15.03 9.81 -7.48
CA LYS A 7 -14.16 9.10 -8.41
C LYS A 7 -13.49 7.94 -7.65
N ALA A 8 -13.59 6.74 -8.20
CA ALA A 8 -12.91 5.56 -7.66
C ALA A 8 -11.39 5.80 -7.53
N PRO A 9 -10.74 5.31 -6.47
CA PRO A 9 -9.29 5.33 -6.36
C PRO A 9 -8.67 4.59 -7.54
N ALA A 10 -7.63 5.18 -8.12
CA ALA A 10 -6.90 4.61 -9.24
C ALA A 10 -5.44 4.38 -8.84
N PHE A 11 -4.73 3.57 -9.61
CA PHE A 11 -3.30 3.39 -9.45
C PHE A 11 -2.57 4.74 -9.55
N VAL A 12 -1.66 4.97 -8.62
CA VAL A 12 -0.72 6.09 -8.64
C VAL A 12 0.68 5.49 -8.59
N THR A 13 1.54 5.95 -9.51
CA THR A 13 2.95 5.54 -9.52
C THR A 13 3.59 5.85 -8.16
N PRO A 14 4.14 4.86 -7.45
CA PRO A 14 4.65 5.08 -6.10
C PRO A 14 5.84 6.05 -6.09
N MET A 15 5.91 6.90 -5.06
CA MET A 15 7.02 7.84 -4.86
C MET A 15 8.32 7.09 -4.58
N ALA A 16 9.42 7.46 -5.23
CA ALA A 16 10.74 6.90 -4.95
C ALA A 16 11.51 7.75 -3.93
N ALA A 17 12.23 7.07 -3.02
CA ALA A 17 13.16 7.74 -2.12
C ALA A 17 14.46 8.11 -2.85
N LEU A 18 15.06 9.25 -2.48
CA LEU A 18 16.39 9.62 -2.96
C LEU A 18 17.45 8.88 -2.14
N PRO A 19 18.48 8.29 -2.78
CA PRO A 19 19.59 7.68 -2.06
C PRO A 19 20.45 8.77 -1.42
N VAL A 20 20.66 8.68 -0.11
CA VAL A 20 21.46 9.63 0.68
C VAL A 20 22.51 8.88 1.50
N LYS A 21 23.64 9.53 1.78
CA LYS A 21 24.73 8.94 2.60
C LYS A 21 24.45 9.01 4.11
N LYS A 22 23.67 10.01 4.54
CA LYS A 22 23.27 10.25 5.92
C LYS A 22 21.77 10.49 5.93
N LEU A 23 21.08 9.98 6.94
CA LEU A 23 19.66 10.30 7.15
C LEU A 23 19.52 11.81 7.36
N PRO A 24 18.47 12.44 6.80
CA PRO A 24 18.16 13.81 7.12
C PRO A 24 17.80 13.93 8.62
N GLU A 25 17.98 15.11 9.18
CA GLU A 25 17.77 15.42 10.60
C GLU A 25 16.88 16.66 10.71
N GLY A 26 16.13 16.79 11.81
CA GLY A 26 15.21 17.91 12.06
C GLY A 26 13.80 17.45 12.44
N ASP A 27 13.03 18.35 13.03
CA ASP A 27 11.67 18.07 13.54
C ASP A 27 10.64 17.90 12.40
N GLU A 28 11.01 18.25 11.16
CA GLU A 28 10.18 18.03 9.97
C GLU A 28 10.22 16.60 9.43
N TRP A 29 11.12 15.76 9.95
CA TRP A 29 11.34 14.40 9.46
C TRP A 29 10.64 13.35 10.32
N LEU A 30 9.92 12.46 9.64
CA LEU A 30 9.46 11.19 10.20
C LEU A 30 10.34 10.07 9.65
N TYR A 31 10.65 9.08 10.50
CA TYR A 31 11.47 7.93 10.14
C TYR A 31 10.62 6.66 10.20
N GLU A 32 10.66 5.90 9.12
CA GLU A 32 10.02 4.59 9.02
C GLU A 32 11.07 3.51 8.77
N LEU A 33 10.81 2.29 9.26
CA LEU A 33 11.64 1.14 8.95
C LEU A 33 11.56 0.84 7.46
N LYS A 34 12.73 0.74 6.81
CA LYS A 34 12.80 0.27 5.43
C LYS A 34 12.67 -1.26 5.41
N TRP A 35 11.47 -1.74 5.11
CA TRP A 35 11.24 -3.16 4.87
C TRP A 35 11.89 -3.63 3.55
N ASP A 36 12.18 -4.93 3.48
CA ASP A 36 12.63 -5.60 2.25
C ASP A 36 11.57 -6.62 1.84
N GLY A 37 10.81 -6.31 0.79
CA GLY A 37 9.66 -7.08 0.39
C GLY A 37 9.14 -6.68 -0.99
N TYR A 38 7.83 -6.80 -1.18
CA TYR A 38 7.17 -6.34 -2.39
C TYR A 38 6.36 -5.08 -2.14
N ARG A 39 6.83 -3.95 -2.66
CA ARG A 39 6.03 -2.72 -2.70
C ARG A 39 4.74 -2.92 -3.48
N ALA A 40 3.61 -2.67 -2.81
CA ALA A 40 2.29 -2.93 -3.32
C ALA A 40 1.32 -1.80 -2.98
N MET A 41 0.48 -1.47 -3.95
CA MET A 41 -0.61 -0.51 -3.84
C MET A 41 -1.91 -1.28 -3.61
N LEU A 42 -2.52 -1.14 -2.43
CA LEU A 42 -3.85 -1.68 -2.16
C LEU A 42 -4.90 -0.63 -2.54
N ILE A 43 -5.68 -0.96 -3.56
CA ILE A 43 -6.76 -0.12 -4.09
C ILE A 43 -8.06 -0.76 -3.65
N LYS A 44 -8.89 -0.01 -2.94
CA LYS A 44 -10.23 -0.43 -2.54
C LYS A 44 -11.27 0.55 -3.07
N ASP A 45 -12.31 0.00 -3.69
CA ASP A 45 -13.53 0.71 -4.06
C ASP A 45 -14.75 -0.15 -3.66
N ASP A 46 -15.35 0.22 -2.53
CA ASP A 46 -16.37 -0.53 -1.81
C ASP A 46 -15.94 -1.98 -1.55
N GLU A 47 -16.51 -2.95 -2.26
CA GLU A 47 -16.16 -4.38 -2.11
C GLU A 47 -15.07 -4.84 -3.09
N ASP A 48 -14.71 -4.02 -4.09
CA ASP A 48 -13.60 -4.35 -4.98
C ASP A 48 -12.27 -4.00 -4.31
N VAL A 49 -11.33 -4.95 -4.33
CA VAL A 49 -9.99 -4.78 -3.76
C VAL A 49 -8.99 -5.35 -4.73
N GLN A 50 -8.07 -4.49 -5.17
CA GLN A 50 -6.95 -4.83 -6.04
C GLN A 50 -5.64 -4.55 -5.32
N ILE A 51 -4.65 -5.40 -5.56
CA ILE A 51 -3.28 -5.20 -5.10
C ILE A 51 -2.42 -5.05 -6.35
N ARG A 52 -1.77 -3.90 -6.52
CA ARG A 52 -0.94 -3.60 -7.68
C ARG A 52 0.53 -3.50 -7.28
N SER A 53 1.44 -4.09 -8.03
CA SER A 53 2.88 -3.91 -7.80
C SER A 53 3.31 -2.46 -8.06
N ARG A 54 4.55 -2.10 -7.68
CA ARG A 54 5.19 -0.83 -8.12
C ARG A 54 5.06 -0.52 -9.63
N ASN A 55 5.05 -1.53 -10.49
CA ASN A 55 4.97 -1.38 -11.94
C ASN A 55 3.56 -1.69 -12.49
N ASP A 56 2.52 -1.51 -11.68
CA ASP A 56 1.10 -1.69 -12.04
C ASP A 56 0.73 -3.08 -12.59
N LYS A 57 1.34 -4.14 -12.06
CA LYS A 57 0.92 -5.53 -12.28
C LYS A 57 -0.06 -5.96 -11.20
N ASP A 58 -1.08 -6.74 -11.57
CA ASP A 58 -2.00 -7.32 -10.59
C ASP A 58 -1.33 -8.40 -9.74
N LEU A 59 -1.37 -8.23 -8.43
CA LEU A 59 -0.86 -9.17 -7.43
C LEU A 59 -1.98 -9.79 -6.58
N SER A 60 -3.25 -9.45 -6.84
CA SER A 60 -4.38 -9.80 -5.97
C SER A 60 -4.53 -11.32 -5.80
N ALA A 61 -4.32 -12.08 -6.88
CA ALA A 61 -4.35 -13.54 -6.86
C ALA A 61 -3.19 -14.17 -6.06
N MET A 62 -2.04 -13.50 -5.96
CA MET A 62 -0.90 -13.99 -5.18
C MET A 62 -1.06 -13.72 -3.68
N TYR A 63 -1.81 -12.68 -3.30
CA TYR A 63 -1.96 -12.26 -1.90
C TYR A 63 -3.43 -12.19 -1.45
N PRO A 64 -4.20 -13.30 -1.53
CA PRO A 64 -5.63 -13.31 -1.23
C PRO A 64 -5.95 -12.93 0.22
N GLY A 65 -5.07 -13.27 1.18
CA GLY A 65 -5.23 -12.89 2.58
C GLY A 65 -5.16 -11.37 2.81
N ILE A 66 -4.28 -10.68 2.07
CA ILE A 66 -4.14 -9.21 2.13
C ILE A 66 -5.35 -8.56 1.45
N ALA A 67 -5.79 -9.07 0.29
CA ALA A 67 -6.98 -8.56 -0.38
C ALA A 67 -8.23 -8.68 0.50
N ALA A 68 -8.38 -9.83 1.19
CA ALA A 68 -9.46 -10.02 2.17
C ALA A 68 -9.35 -9.05 3.36
N ALA A 69 -8.14 -8.78 3.86
CA ALA A 69 -7.93 -7.80 4.92
C ALA A 69 -8.25 -6.36 4.49
N GLY A 70 -7.92 -5.99 3.26
CA GLY A 70 -8.33 -4.73 2.64
C GLY A 70 -9.84 -4.60 2.57
N ARG A 71 -10.54 -5.65 2.11
CA ARG A 71 -12.00 -5.66 2.00
C ARG A 71 -12.68 -5.37 3.34
N ARG A 72 -12.18 -5.96 4.43
CA ARG A 72 -12.71 -5.76 5.80
C ARG A 72 -12.52 -4.36 6.39
N GLN A 73 -11.72 -3.48 5.77
CA GLN A 73 -11.53 -2.12 6.27
C GLN A 73 -12.85 -1.34 6.22
N LYS A 74 -13.17 -0.54 7.24
CA LYS A 74 -14.41 0.27 7.29
C LYS A 74 -14.39 1.51 6.39
N ILE A 75 -13.41 1.59 5.50
CA ILE A 75 -13.22 2.68 4.55
C ILE A 75 -13.74 2.21 3.20
N ASN A 76 -14.63 2.98 2.59
CA ASN A 76 -15.23 2.62 1.30
C ASN A 76 -14.22 2.73 0.15
N GLN A 77 -13.48 3.83 0.10
CA GLN A 77 -12.55 4.12 -0.99
C GLN A 77 -11.19 4.50 -0.43
N ILE A 78 -10.15 3.74 -0.78
CA ILE A 78 -8.77 4.02 -0.36
C ILE A 78 -7.74 3.52 -1.36
N LEU A 79 -6.63 4.24 -1.47
CA LEU A 79 -5.37 3.78 -2.04
C LEU A 79 -4.34 3.79 -0.92
N LEU A 80 -3.75 2.63 -0.61
CA LEU A 80 -2.64 2.49 0.34
C LEU A 80 -1.37 2.12 -0.42
N ASP A 81 -0.26 2.78 -0.08
CA ASP A 81 1.10 2.40 -0.48
C ASP A 81 1.77 1.72 0.70
N GLY A 82 2.40 0.56 0.48
CA GLY A 82 3.07 -0.17 1.54
C GLY A 82 3.90 -1.34 1.01
N GLU A 83 4.52 -2.05 1.94
CA GLU A 83 5.37 -3.20 1.63
C GLU A 83 4.70 -4.49 2.10
N ILE A 84 4.59 -5.47 1.21
CA ILE A 84 4.24 -6.85 1.58
C ILE A 84 5.52 -7.54 2.02
N VAL A 85 5.50 -8.05 3.24
CA VAL A 85 6.66 -8.65 3.91
C VAL A 85 6.31 -10.08 4.33
N ALA A 86 7.23 -11.02 4.09
CA ALA A 86 7.14 -12.37 4.63
C ALA A 86 7.69 -12.36 6.05
N LEU A 87 7.05 -13.05 6.98
CA LEU A 87 7.56 -13.18 8.35
C LEU A 87 8.01 -14.63 8.57
N GLY A 88 9.18 -14.80 9.18
CA GLY A 88 9.68 -16.08 9.69
C GLY A 88 8.89 -16.55 10.91
N GLU A 89 9.21 -17.76 11.38
CA GLU A 89 8.53 -18.38 12.52
C GLU A 89 8.69 -17.60 13.83
N ASP A 90 9.79 -16.85 13.97
CA ASP A 90 10.05 -15.94 15.09
C ASP A 90 9.38 -14.56 14.93
N GLY A 91 8.58 -14.38 13.87
CA GLY A 91 7.85 -13.16 13.55
C GLY A 91 8.70 -12.05 12.95
N ARG A 92 9.97 -12.32 12.61
CA ARG A 92 10.85 -11.34 11.94
C ARG A 92 10.70 -11.40 10.42
N PRO A 93 10.86 -10.28 9.70
CA PRO A 93 10.97 -10.27 8.24
C PRO A 93 12.12 -11.13 7.71
#